data_AF-A0A953M0Y9-F1
#
_entry.id   AF-A0A953M0Y9-F1
#
_cell.length_a   1.000
_cell.length_b   1.000
_cell.length_c   1.000
_cell.angle_alpha   90.00
_cell.angle_beta   90.00
_cell.angle_gamma   90.00
#
_symmetry.space_group_name_H-M   'P 1'
#
loop_
_entity.id
_entity.type
_entity.pdbx_description
1 polymer ?
#
loop_
_entity_poly.entity_id
_entity_poly.type
_entity_poly.pdbx_seq_one_letter_code
_entity_poly.pdbx_strand_id
1 'polypeptide(L)'
;MAGGYGKAKKKPYGKLLVMGIVSIMLYTILLSQQGLINSYFGRGGVYAFLPIVTAFIFSVVHGSFTGNFWTVMGVEASKRKEVK
;
A
#
# COMPACT_ATOMS: atom_id res chain seq x y z
N MET A 1 21.82 -4.91 -34.18
CA MET A 1 22.53 -5.49 -33.03
C MET A 1 21.54 -5.62 -31.88
N ALA A 2 21.07 -6.84 -31.64
CA ALA A 2 20.15 -7.16 -30.55
C ALA A 2 20.92 -7.14 -29.22
N GLY A 3 20.49 -6.32 -28.26
CA GLY A 3 21.21 -6.14 -27.01
C GLY A 3 20.25 -5.89 -25.84
N GLY A 4 20.02 -6.93 -25.05
CA GLY A 4 19.56 -6.79 -23.66
C GLY A 4 18.08 -7.13 -23.41
N TYR A 5 17.67 -8.38 -23.64
CA TYR A 5 16.48 -8.93 -22.95
C TYR A 5 16.79 -9.02 -21.45
N GLY A 6 16.55 -7.94 -20.72
CA GLY A 6 16.48 -7.96 -19.27
C GLY A 6 15.45 -9.02 -18.87
N LYS A 7 15.85 -9.98 -18.02
CA LYS A 7 14.99 -11.09 -17.60
C LYS A 7 13.57 -10.60 -17.32
N ALA A 8 12.57 -11.22 -17.93
CA ALA A 8 11.17 -10.96 -17.63
C ALA A 8 10.95 -11.16 -16.14
N LYS A 9 10.93 -10.07 -15.37
CA LYS A 9 10.64 -10.13 -13.95
C LYS A 9 9.25 -10.72 -13.82
N LYS A 10 9.12 -11.81 -13.06
CA LYS A 10 7.80 -12.39 -12.79
C LYS A 10 6.93 -11.31 -12.16
N LYS A 11 5.81 -11.00 -12.79
CA LYS A 11 4.85 -10.02 -12.29
C LYS A 11 4.35 -10.45 -10.91
N PRO A 12 4.26 -9.56 -9.91
CA PRO A 12 4.03 -9.91 -8.51
C PRO A 12 2.55 -10.19 -8.20
N TYR A 13 1.87 -11.03 -8.98
CA TYR A 13 0.43 -11.32 -8.84
C TYR A 13 0.05 -11.83 -7.45
N GLY A 14 0.83 -12.76 -6.88
CA GLY A 14 0.56 -13.27 -5.53
C GLY A 14 0.66 -12.19 -4.45
N LYS A 15 1.68 -11.33 -4.54
CA LYS A 15 1.86 -10.21 -3.61
C LYS A 15 0.74 -9.18 -3.77
N LEU A 16 0.29 -8.93 -5.00
CA LEU A 16 -0.85 -8.07 -5.30
C LEU A 16 -2.13 -8.58 -4.62
N LEU A 17 -2.47 -9.86 -4.79
CA LEU A 17 -3.68 -10.44 -4.21
C LEU A 17 -3.68 -10.40 -2.69
N VAL A 18 -2.57 -10.81 -2.06
CA VAL A 18 -2.45 -10.78 -0.59
C VAL A 18 -2.57 -9.34 -0.07
N MET A 19 -1.83 -8.39 -0.64
CA MET A 19 -1.89 -6.99 -0.21
C MET A 19 -3.25 -6.36 -0.48
N GLY A 20 -3.94 -6.75 -1.55
CA GLY A 20 -5.30 -6.34 -1.85
C GLY A 20 -6.30 -6.83 -0.81
N ILE A 21 -6.26 -8.12 -0.45
CA ILE A 21 -7.11 -8.70 0.60
C ILE A 21 -6.86 -8.00 1.94
N VAL A 22 -5.60 -7.81 2.33
CA VAL A 22 -5.25 -7.10 3.56
C VAL A 22 -5.76 -5.66 3.53
N SER A 23 -5.60 -4.95 2.41
CA SER A 23 -6.11 -3.58 2.27
C SER A 23 -7.64 -3.52 2.40
N ILE A 24 -8.36 -4.44 1.77
CA ILE A 24 -9.82 -4.53 1.86
C ILE A 24 -10.25 -4.76 3.31
N MET A 25 -9.65 -5.74 4.00
CA MET A 25 -9.97 -6.04 5.40
C MET A 25 -9.76 -4.81 6.30
N LEU A 26 -8.64 -4.09 6.13
CA LEU A 26 -8.37 -2.88 6.90
C LEU A 26 -9.44 -1.82 6.66
N TYR A 27 -9.82 -1.55 5.41
CA TYR A 27 -10.89 -0.59 5.10
C TYR A 27 -12.24 -1.06 5.64
N THR A 28 -12.57 -2.35 5.56
CA THR A 28 -13.82 -2.89 6.12
C THR A 28 -13.87 -2.68 7.62
N ILE A 29 -12.81 -3.00 8.37
CA ILE A 29 -12.77 -2.78 9.82
C ILE A 29 -12.92 -1.29 10.14
N LEU A 30 -12.16 -0.44 9.45
CA LEU A 30 -12.18 1.01 9.66
C LEU A 30 -13.57 1.62 9.43
N LEU A 31 -14.29 1.15 8.39
CA LEU A 31 -15.57 1.71 7.97
C LEU A 31 -16.78 1.04 8.64
N SER A 32 -16.69 -0.23 9.04
CA SER A 32 -17.78 -0.93 9.74
C SER A 32 -17.80 -0.63 11.24
N GLN A 33 -16.67 -0.27 11.85
CA GLN A 33 -16.56 -0.02 13.30
C GLN A 33 -16.38 1.48 13.62
N GLN A 34 -16.96 2.38 12.82
CA GLN A 34 -16.80 3.83 12.97
C GLN A 34 -17.14 4.35 14.37
N GLY A 35 -18.20 3.84 15.02
CA GLY A 35 -18.59 4.27 16.36
C GLY A 35 -17.50 4.00 17.41
N LEU A 36 -16.90 2.80 17.38
CA LEU A 36 -15.81 2.43 18.28
C LEU A 36 -14.56 3.24 17.97
N ILE A 37 -14.19 3.33 16.69
CA ILE A 37 -12.96 4.00 16.25
C ILE A 37 -13.01 5.50 16.59
N ASN A 38 -14.12 6.17 16.31
CA ASN A 38 -14.30 7.58 16.64
C ASN A 38 -14.31 7.80 18.16
N SER A 39 -14.89 6.88 18.94
CA SER A 39 -14.86 6.97 20.40
C SER A 39 -13.44 6.91 20.97
N TYR A 40 -12.55 6.13 20.36
CA TYR A 40 -11.14 6.11 20.79
C TYR A 40 -10.35 7.28 20.21
N PHE A 41 -10.47 7.56 18.91
CA PHE A 41 -9.68 8.58 18.23
C PHE A 41 -10.02 10.01 18.71
N GLY A 42 -11.27 10.24 19.12
CA GLY A 42 -11.76 11.52 19.61
C GLY A 42 -11.44 11.84 21.07
N ARG A 43 -10.90 10.87 21.85
CA ARG A 43 -10.57 11.08 23.28
C ARG A 43 -9.42 12.07 23.53
N GLY A 44 -8.61 12.36 22.52
CA GLY A 44 -7.43 13.21 22.67
C GLY A 44 -6.35 12.59 23.56
N GLY A 45 -5.41 13.41 24.05
CA GLY A 45 -4.27 12.94 24.83
C GLY A 45 -3.45 11.88 24.07
N VAL A 46 -3.11 10.77 24.74
CA VAL A 46 -2.37 9.67 24.10
C VAL A 46 -3.17 9.02 22.96
N TYR A 47 -4.50 9.10 22.97
CA TYR A 47 -5.35 8.52 21.93
C TYR A 47 -5.27 9.29 20.60
N ALA A 48 -4.78 10.54 20.61
CA ALA A 48 -4.53 11.30 19.37
C ALA A 48 -3.46 10.66 18.48
N PHE A 49 -2.61 9.78 19.03
CA PHE A 49 -1.66 9.00 18.24
C PHE A 49 -2.32 7.89 17.42
N LEU A 50 -3.49 7.40 17.82
CA LEU A 50 -4.18 6.32 17.12
C LEU A 50 -4.47 6.63 15.64
N PRO A 51 -5.11 7.76 15.27
CA PRO A 51 -5.33 8.09 13.86
C PRO A 51 -4.03 8.23 13.07
N ILE A 52 -2.96 8.71 13.69
CA ILE A 52 -1.64 8.86 13.05
C ILE A 52 -1.04 7.49 12.72
N VAL A 53 -1.03 6.58 13.70
CA VAL A 53 -0.54 5.21 13.52
C VAL A 53 -1.38 4.48 12.49
N THR A 54 -2.71 4.62 12.54
CA THR A 54 -3.61 4.05 11.53
C THR A 54 -3.28 4.58 10.14
N ALA A 55 -3.09 5.88 9.96
CA ALA A 55 -2.71 6.46 8.67
C ALA A 55 -1.40 5.87 8.13
N PHE A 56 -0.39 5.65 8.97
CA PHE A 56 0.86 5.00 8.57
C PHE A 56 0.68 3.54 8.17
N ILE A 57 -0.10 2.76 8.93
CA ILE A 57 -0.43 1.37 8.59
C ILE A 57 -1.09 1.31 7.21
N PHE A 58 -2.09 2.16 6.97
CA PHE A 58 -2.77 2.25 5.68
C PHE A 58 -1.81 2.68 4.57
N SER A 59 -0.95 3.67 4.81
CA SER A 59 0.03 4.14 3.83
C SER A 59 0.96 3.01 3.36
N VAL A 60 1.48 2.19 4.29
CA VAL A 60 2.37 1.08 3.96
C VAL A 60 1.62 -0.03 3.21
N VAL A 61 0.45 -0.44 3.71
CA VAL A 61 -0.30 -1.57 3.14
C VAL A 61 -0.91 -1.20 1.79
N HIS A 62 -1.67 -0.10 1.74
CA HIS A 62 -2.28 0.39 0.51
C HIS A 62 -1.22 0.82 -0.50
N GLY A 63 -0.14 1.48 -0.06
CA GLY A 63 0.98 1.85 -0.92
C GLY A 63 1.68 0.63 -1.53
N SER A 64 1.89 -0.43 -0.73
CA SER A 64 2.44 -1.70 -1.22
C SER A 64 1.50 -2.38 -2.22
N PHE A 65 0.20 -2.39 -1.96
CA PHE A 65 -0.80 -2.88 -2.90
C PHE A 65 -0.73 -2.11 -4.23
N THR A 66 -0.83 -0.78 -4.17
CA THR A 66 -0.84 0.11 -5.34
C THR A 66 0.45 0.00 -6.15
N GLY A 67 1.61 -0.12 -5.50
CA GLY A 67 2.88 -0.36 -6.20
C GLY A 67 2.91 -1.69 -6.98
N ASN A 68 2.43 -2.78 -6.36
CA ASN A 68 2.32 -4.07 -7.05
C ASN A 68 1.24 -4.02 -8.16
N PHE A 69 0.17 -3.27 -7.96
CA PHE A 69 -0.91 -3.09 -8.92
C PHE A 69 -0.37 -2.44 -10.20
N TRP A 70 0.32 -1.30 -10.08
CA TRP A 70 0.96 -0.63 -11.20
C TRP A 70 2.00 -1.51 -11.89
N THR A 71 2.80 -2.25 -11.12
CA THR A 71 3.78 -3.21 -11.68
C THR A 71 3.10 -4.30 -12.52
N VAL A 72 1.98 -4.86 -12.05
CA VAL A 72 1.21 -5.87 -12.79
C VAL A 72 0.60 -5.28 -14.07
N MET A 73 0.11 -4.03 -14.00
CA MET A 73 -0.38 -3.24 -15.13
C MET A 73 0.73 -2.84 -16.13
N GLY A 74 2.00 -3.06 -15.79
CA GLY A 74 3.14 -2.72 -16.65
C GLY A 74 3.63 -1.28 -16.51
N VAL A 75 3.14 -0.54 -15.51
CA VAL A 75 3.63 0.80 -15.16
C VAL A 75 4.74 0.65 -14.13
N GLU A 76 5.99 0.79 -14.58
CA GLU A 76 7.17 0.78 -13.70
C GLU A 76 7.75 2.18 -13.54
N ALA A 77 8.38 2.44 -12.39
CA ALA A 77 9.09 3.69 -12.15
C ALA A 77 10.21 3.87 -13.17
N SER A 78 10.27 5.06 -13.78
CA SER A 78 11.35 5.41 -14.70
C SER A 78 12.69 5.33 -13.95
N LYS A 79 13.64 4.59 -14.51
CA LYS A 79 15.02 4.61 -14.00
C LYS A 79 15.59 5.98 -14.26
N ARG A 80 15.75 6.78 -13.19
CA ARG A 80 16.47 8.04 -13.27
C ARG A 80 17.88 7.73 -13.79
N LYS A 81 18.24 8.28 -14.96
CA LYS A 81 19.65 8.30 -15.37
C LYS A 81 20.37 9.15 -14.33
N GLU A 82 21.24 8.53 -13.55
CA GLU A 82 22.18 9.25 -12.72
C GLU A 82 23.00 10.14 -13.66
N VAL A 83 22.83 11.45 -13.53
CA VAL A 83 23.64 12.42 -14.25
C VAL A 83 24.98 12.41 -13.51
N LYS A 84 25.91 11.62 -14.03
CA LYS A 84 27.30 11.56 -13.54
C LYS A 84 28.02 12.85 -13.90
#